data_AF-A0A7S2MDA7-F1
#
_entry.id   AF-A0A7S2MDA7-F1
#
_cell.length_a   1.000
_cell.length_b   1.000
_cell.length_c   1.000
_cell.angle_alpha   90.00
_cell.angle_beta   90.00
_cell.angle_gamma   90.00
#
_symmetry.space_group_name_H-M   'P 1'
#
loop_
_entity.id
_entity.type
_entity.pdbx_description
1 polymer ?
#
loop_
_entity_poly.entity_id
_entity_poly.type
_entity_poly.pdbx_seq_one_letter_code
_entity_poly.pdbx_strand_id
1 'polypeptide(L)'
;MAASLTVPERQNFIGLLQAIGDGNGRLIADRILSFSARQSCRDTAAFVREVVELSAEHCRGYGTGLDIGTVVRGVMQLMHRHGVNMDGNYATLIANMLCLEGLTKDLNPRFNVIDAAYPFLRAHQLIGDTSFQRWFTAATSLFPTAFWDLCFKVTLYGAKHGEHLKQFQI
;
A
#
# COMPACT_ATOMS: atom_id res chain seq x y z
N MET A 1 -2.72 -13.53 15.33
CA MET A 1 -3.91 -13.59 14.45
C MET A 1 -3.43 -13.36 13.03
N ALA A 2 -3.69 -14.27 12.10
CA ALA A 2 -3.37 -14.09 10.69
C ALA A 2 -4.64 -13.72 9.94
N ALA A 3 -4.69 -12.53 9.34
CA ALA A 3 -5.78 -12.15 8.46
C ALA A 3 -5.66 -12.96 7.16
N SER A 4 -6.75 -13.62 6.74
CA SER A 4 -6.83 -14.26 5.44
C SER A 4 -7.71 -13.41 4.55
N LEU A 5 -7.17 -12.97 3.41
CA LEU A 5 -7.93 -12.23 2.40
C LEU A 5 -8.38 -13.15 1.28
N THR A 6 -9.62 -12.97 0.86
CA THR A 6 -10.09 -13.47 -0.43
C THR A 6 -9.31 -12.80 -1.57
N VAL A 7 -9.38 -13.39 -2.76
CA VAL A 7 -8.77 -12.83 -3.98
C VAL A 7 -9.18 -11.37 -4.23
N PRO A 8 -10.48 -11.00 -4.25
CA PRO A 8 -10.88 -9.62 -4.50
C PRO A 8 -10.41 -8.67 -3.39
N GLU A 9 -10.43 -9.09 -2.12
CA GLU A 9 -9.96 -8.23 -1.03
C GLU A 9 -8.46 -7.95 -1.11
N ARG A 10 -7.67 -8.97 -1.45
CA ARG A 10 -6.22 -8.82 -1.66
C ARG A 10 -5.93 -7.88 -2.81
N GLN A 11 -6.63 -8.03 -3.94
CA GLN A 11 -6.45 -7.15 -5.09
C GLN A 11 -6.84 -5.71 -4.75
N ASN A 12 -7.91 -5.51 -3.97
CA ASN A 12 -8.32 -4.19 -3.52
C ASN A 12 -7.27 -3.56 -2.59
N PHE A 13 -6.72 -4.32 -1.64
CA PHE A 13 -5.68 -3.84 -0.74
C PHE A 13 -4.37 -3.49 -1.47
N ILE A 14 -3.91 -4.37 -2.37
CA ILE A 14 -2.72 -4.09 -3.18
C ILE A 14 -2.96 -2.86 -4.07
N GLY A 15 -4.15 -2.73 -4.65
CA GLY A 15 -4.56 -1.56 -5.42
C GLY A 15 -4.59 -0.27 -4.60
N LEU A 16 -4.92 -0.33 -3.31
CA LEU A 16 -4.82 0.81 -2.40
C LEU A 16 -3.35 1.23 -2.22
N LEU A 17 -2.45 0.28 -1.93
CA LEU A 17 -1.03 0.59 -1.75
C LEU A 17 -0.41 1.20 -3.02
N GLN A 18 -0.81 0.69 -4.18
CA GLN A 18 -0.44 1.26 -5.48
C GLN A 18 -0.93 2.70 -5.62
N ALA A 19 -2.22 2.95 -5.32
CA ALA A 19 -2.80 4.29 -5.42
C ALA A 19 -2.15 5.28 -4.44
N ILE A 20 -1.77 4.84 -3.23
CA ILE A 20 -1.00 5.65 -2.27
C ILE A 20 0.36 6.00 -2.85
N GLY A 21 1.09 5.02 -3.38
CA GLY A 21 2.40 5.24 -3.99
C GLY A 21 2.35 6.05 -5.28
N ASP A 22 1.26 5.99 -6.04
CA ASP A 22 1.04 6.83 -7.23
C ASP A 22 0.53 8.25 -6.88
N GLY A 23 0.15 8.50 -5.62
CA GLY A 23 -0.45 9.77 -5.20
C GLY A 23 -1.86 10.02 -5.75
N ASN A 24 -2.57 8.96 -6.16
CA ASN A 24 -3.90 9.09 -6.76
C ASN A 24 -5.00 9.07 -5.68
N GLY A 25 -5.30 10.24 -5.12
CA GLY A 25 -6.33 10.44 -4.10
C GLY A 25 -7.71 9.87 -4.43
N ARG A 26 -8.13 9.96 -5.70
CA ARG A 26 -9.44 9.44 -6.11
C ARG A 26 -9.47 7.92 -6.03
N LEU A 27 -8.44 7.26 -6.56
CA LEU A 27 -8.33 5.80 -6.45
C LEU A 27 -8.18 5.35 -5.00
N ILE A 28 -7.44 6.09 -4.16
CA ILE A 28 -7.34 5.80 -2.73
C ILE A 28 -8.74 5.75 -2.11
N ALA A 29 -9.56 6.80 -2.34
CA ALA A 29 -10.92 6.86 -1.81
C ALA A 29 -11.80 5.71 -2.31
N ASP A 30 -11.76 5.42 -3.63
CA ASP A 30 -12.56 4.35 -4.24
C ASP A 30 -12.20 2.97 -3.66
N ARG A 31 -10.90 2.71 -3.40
CA ARG A 31 -10.43 1.45 -2.79
C ARG A 31 -10.87 1.32 -1.33
N ILE A 32 -10.85 2.42 -0.58
CA ILE A 32 -11.30 2.43 0.83
C ILE A 32 -12.80 2.21 0.93
N LEU A 33 -13.61 2.83 0.06
CA LEU A 33 -15.05 2.60 0.00
C LEU A 33 -15.39 1.14 -0.37
N SER A 34 -14.44 0.41 -0.95
CA SER A 34 -14.55 -1.00 -1.29
C SER A 34 -14.08 -1.95 -0.18
N PHE A 35 -13.76 -1.45 1.02
CA PHE A 35 -13.34 -2.27 2.18
C PHE A 35 -14.46 -3.02 2.89
N SER A 36 -15.70 -2.74 2.54
CA SER A 36 -16.85 -3.48 3.01
C SER A 36 -17.91 -3.50 1.93
N ALA A 37 -18.57 -4.64 1.75
CA ALA A 37 -19.72 -4.78 0.86
C ALA A 37 -20.93 -3.95 1.34
N ARG A 38 -20.99 -3.58 2.62
CA ARG A 38 -22.07 -2.79 3.22
C ARG A 38 -21.53 -1.46 3.73
N GLN A 39 -21.42 -0.48 2.84
CA GLN A 39 -21.01 0.87 3.21
C GLN A 39 -22.11 1.64 3.93
N SER A 40 -21.73 2.35 5.00
CA SER A 40 -22.57 3.30 5.73
C SER A 40 -22.08 4.75 5.60
N CYS A 41 -21.21 5.02 4.64
CA CYS A 41 -20.69 6.36 4.37
C CYS A 41 -21.86 7.32 4.10
N ARG A 42 -21.94 8.40 4.89
CA ARG A 42 -23.07 9.35 4.81
C ARG A 42 -22.95 10.29 3.62
N ASP A 43 -21.74 10.76 3.34
CA ASP A 43 -21.44 11.64 2.22
C ASP A 43 -20.16 11.18 1.51
N THR A 44 -20.35 10.32 0.52
CA THR A 44 -19.25 9.76 -0.29
C THR A 44 -18.51 10.86 -1.06
N ALA A 45 -19.18 11.92 -1.50
CA ALA A 45 -18.56 12.98 -2.28
C ALA A 45 -17.62 13.83 -1.41
N ALA A 46 -18.05 14.16 -0.19
CA ALA A 46 -17.20 14.85 0.78
C ALA A 46 -16.00 13.98 1.21
N PHE A 47 -16.24 12.69 1.49
CA PHE A 47 -15.15 11.76 1.81
C PHE A 47 -14.09 11.70 0.70
N VAL A 48 -14.52 11.52 -0.56
CA VAL A 48 -13.60 11.46 -1.71
C VAL A 48 -12.80 12.75 -1.84
N ARG A 49 -13.44 13.93 -1.71
CA ARG A 49 -12.75 15.23 -1.79
C ARG A 49 -11.69 15.37 -0.71
N GLU A 50 -12.01 15.04 0.53
CA GLU A 50 -11.09 15.16 1.66
C GLU A 50 -9.91 14.16 1.56
N VAL A 51 -10.15 12.95 1.04
CA VAL A 51 -9.07 11.99 0.74
C VAL A 51 -8.16 12.52 -0.37
N VAL A 52 -8.72 13.17 -1.39
CA VAL A 52 -7.94 13.80 -2.47
C VAL A 52 -7.07 14.93 -1.91
N GLU A 53 -7.62 15.80 -1.07
CA GLU A 53 -6.87 16.88 -0.40
C GLU A 53 -5.72 16.31 0.46
N LEU A 54 -6.02 15.31 1.29
CA LEU A 54 -5.01 14.62 2.12
C LEU A 54 -3.90 13.99 1.26
N SER A 55 -4.27 13.36 0.13
CA SER A 55 -3.30 12.76 -0.77
C SER A 55 -2.42 13.80 -1.46
N ALA A 56 -2.97 14.98 -1.81
CA ALA A 56 -2.19 16.05 -2.42
C ALA A 56 -1.15 16.62 -1.43
N GLU A 57 -1.46 16.62 -0.13
CA GLU A 57 -0.56 17.08 0.91
C GLU A 57 0.57 16.08 1.23
N HIS A 58 0.22 14.79 1.33
CA HIS A 58 1.12 13.77 1.89
C HIS A 58 1.59 12.69 0.91
N CYS A 59 0.89 12.48 -0.21
CA CYS A 59 1.23 11.47 -1.21
C CYS A 59 1.84 12.11 -2.47
N ARG A 60 3.13 12.45 -2.42
CA ARG A 60 3.84 13.07 -3.56
C ARG A 60 4.35 12.08 -4.61
N GLY A 61 3.99 10.80 -4.49
CA GLY A 61 4.42 9.72 -5.36
C GLY A 61 5.58 8.90 -4.79
N TYR A 62 5.93 7.79 -5.44
CA TYR A 62 7.07 6.95 -5.07
C TYR A 62 8.38 7.76 -5.05
N GLY A 63 9.21 7.49 -4.06
CA GLY A 63 10.55 8.05 -3.97
C GLY A 63 10.62 9.49 -3.50
N THR A 64 9.52 10.04 -2.99
CA THR A 64 9.43 11.44 -2.53
C THR A 64 9.49 11.58 -1.01
N GLY A 65 9.79 10.50 -0.30
CA GLY A 65 9.75 10.48 1.17
C GLY A 65 8.33 10.42 1.74
N LEU A 66 7.40 9.79 1.01
CA LEU A 66 6.01 9.56 1.45
C LEU A 66 5.98 8.88 2.81
N ASP A 67 5.33 9.52 3.79
CA ASP A 67 5.10 8.93 5.11
C ASP A 67 3.75 8.20 5.11
N ILE A 68 3.79 6.88 4.91
CA ILE A 68 2.57 6.08 4.84
C ILE A 68 1.77 6.08 6.16
N GLY A 69 2.42 6.16 7.31
CA GLY A 69 1.73 6.16 8.58
C GLY A 69 0.93 7.43 8.78
N THR A 70 1.46 8.56 8.33
CA THR A 70 0.72 9.83 8.33
C THR A 70 -0.49 9.76 7.40
N VAL A 71 -0.32 9.22 6.19
CA VAL A 71 -1.42 9.02 5.23
C VAL A 71 -2.50 8.09 5.79
N VAL A 72 -2.13 6.91 6.28
CA VAL A 72 -3.06 5.90 6.80
C VAL A 72 -3.78 6.42 8.04
N ARG A 73 -3.09 7.09 8.98
CA ARG A 73 -3.72 7.69 10.16
C ARG A 73 -4.76 8.74 9.77
N GLY A 74 -4.42 9.64 8.84
CA GLY A 74 -5.36 10.66 8.39
C GLY A 74 -6.55 10.06 7.64
N VAL A 75 -6.34 9.06 6.77
CA VAL A 75 -7.42 8.30 6.14
C VAL A 75 -8.33 7.64 7.18
N MET A 76 -7.79 7.00 8.22
CA MET A 76 -8.59 6.37 9.28
C MET A 76 -9.47 7.39 10.03
N GLN A 77 -8.96 8.61 10.24
CA GLN A 77 -9.74 9.71 10.82
C GLN A 77 -10.90 10.12 9.90
N LEU A 78 -10.66 10.21 8.59
CA LEU A 78 -11.70 10.49 7.59
C LEU A 78 -12.75 9.38 7.56
N MET A 79 -12.33 8.12 7.58
CA MET A 79 -13.24 6.97 7.61
C MET A 79 -14.15 7.02 8.83
N HIS A 80 -13.58 7.31 10.01
CA HIS A 80 -14.35 7.43 11.24
C HIS A 80 -15.36 8.60 11.17
N ARG A 81 -14.93 9.78 10.69
CA ARG A 81 -15.78 10.97 10.57
C ARG A 81 -16.95 10.77 9.62
N HIS A 82 -16.72 10.12 8.48
CA HIS A 82 -17.73 9.90 7.44
C HIS A 82 -18.55 8.63 7.62
N GLY A 83 -18.22 7.79 8.61
CA GLY A 83 -18.91 6.53 8.89
C GLY A 83 -18.66 5.47 7.82
N VAL A 84 -17.45 5.43 7.25
CA VAL A 84 -17.02 4.43 6.28
C VAL A 84 -16.79 3.09 6.99
N ASN A 85 -17.38 2.03 6.47
CA ASN A 85 -17.24 0.70 7.05
C ASN A 85 -16.00 -0.02 6.50
N MET A 86 -15.36 -0.79 7.38
CA MET A 86 -14.20 -1.61 7.06
C MET A 86 -14.38 -2.99 7.68
N ASP A 87 -14.21 -4.04 6.87
CA ASP A 87 -14.29 -5.41 7.36
C ASP A 87 -13.07 -5.74 8.26
N GLY A 88 -13.25 -6.59 9.27
CA GLY A 88 -12.24 -6.84 10.31
C GLY A 88 -10.89 -7.39 9.79
N ASN A 89 -10.90 -8.07 8.64
CA ASN A 89 -9.69 -8.54 7.98
C ASN A 89 -8.80 -7.37 7.51
N TYR A 90 -9.40 -6.32 6.91
CA TYR A 90 -8.67 -5.12 6.52
C TYR A 90 -8.15 -4.35 7.73
N ALA A 91 -8.96 -4.23 8.79
CA ALA A 91 -8.53 -3.57 10.02
C ALA A 91 -7.30 -4.25 10.62
N THR A 92 -7.28 -5.58 10.65
CA THR A 92 -6.12 -6.36 11.11
C THR A 92 -4.89 -6.13 10.24
N LEU A 93 -5.04 -6.09 8.91
CA LEU A 93 -3.92 -5.84 8.00
C LEU A 93 -3.35 -4.44 8.12
N ILE A 94 -4.20 -3.42 8.19
CA ILE A 94 -3.77 -2.03 8.36
C ILE A 94 -3.07 -1.86 9.71
N ALA A 95 -3.59 -2.46 10.78
CA ALA A 95 -2.93 -2.44 12.08
C ALA A 95 -1.55 -3.10 12.03
N ASN A 96 -1.43 -4.29 11.43
CA ASN A 96 -0.14 -4.97 11.27
C ASN A 96 0.84 -4.14 10.45
N MET A 97 0.37 -3.49 9.38
CA MET A 97 1.19 -2.61 8.55
C MET A 97 1.70 -1.40 9.33
N LEU A 98 0.84 -0.72 10.08
CA LEU A 98 1.23 0.42 10.94
C LEU A 98 2.23 -0.01 12.02
N CYS A 99 2.07 -1.19 12.61
CA CYS A 99 3.04 -1.75 13.56
C CYS A 99 4.41 -1.99 12.90
N LEU A 100 4.44 -2.58 11.70
CA LEU A 100 5.69 -2.77 10.95
C LEU A 100 6.35 -1.45 10.57
N GLU A 101 5.55 -0.47 10.17
CA GLU A 101 6.06 0.88 9.86
C GLU A 101 6.66 1.56 11.10
N GLY A 102 5.98 1.48 12.25
CA GLY A 102 6.50 2.01 13.52
C GLY A 102 7.85 1.39 13.88
N LEU A 103 7.93 0.06 13.85
CA LEU A 103 9.18 -0.68 14.13
C LEU A 103 10.29 -0.33 13.13
N THR A 104 9.98 -0.23 11.84
CA THR A 104 10.98 0.09 10.81
C THR A 104 11.49 1.51 10.92
N LYS A 105 10.65 2.48 11.30
CA LYS A 105 11.06 3.86 11.57
C LYS A 105 11.94 3.99 12.81
N ASP A 106 11.64 3.24 13.87
CA ASP A 106 12.49 3.20 15.07
C ASP A 106 13.89 2.66 14.77
N LEU A 107 14.00 1.69 13.85
CA LEU A 107 15.28 1.12 13.41
C LEU A 107 16.01 2.01 12.40
N ASN A 108 15.29 2.57 11.43
CA ASN A 108 15.85 3.44 10.40
C ASN A 108 14.83 4.52 9.99
N PRO A 109 14.97 5.76 10.47
CA PRO A 109 14.03 6.85 10.18
C PRO A 109 13.93 7.23 8.69
N ARG A 110 14.90 6.81 7.86
CA ARG A 110 14.90 7.05 6.41
C ARG A 110 14.24 5.94 5.61
N PHE A 111 13.85 4.84 6.25
CA PHE A 111 13.25 3.73 5.55
C PHE A 111 11.79 4.04 5.17
N ASN A 112 11.46 3.89 3.89
CA ASN A 112 10.11 4.05 3.39
C ASN A 112 9.56 2.70 2.91
N VAL A 113 8.52 2.21 3.59
CA VAL A 113 7.87 0.93 3.29
C VAL A 113 7.27 0.92 1.87
N ILE A 114 6.70 2.03 1.40
CA ILE A 114 6.07 2.10 0.07
C ILE A 114 7.12 2.07 -1.03
N ASP A 115 8.23 2.77 -0.86
CA ASP A 115 9.33 2.76 -1.84
C ASP A 115 10.02 1.39 -1.88
N ALA A 116 10.16 0.75 -0.72
CA ALA A 116 10.64 -0.62 -0.60
C ALA A 116 9.70 -1.64 -1.31
N ALA A 117 8.39 -1.41 -1.25
CA ALA A 117 7.37 -2.27 -1.86
C ALA A 117 7.18 -2.02 -3.36
N TYR A 118 7.57 -0.85 -3.89
CA TYR A 118 7.42 -0.44 -5.29
C TYR A 118 7.67 -1.54 -6.34
N PRO A 119 8.84 -2.24 -6.35
CA PRO A 119 9.10 -3.25 -7.37
C PRO A 119 8.09 -4.40 -7.36
N PHE A 120 7.60 -4.79 -6.18
CA PHE A 120 6.58 -5.83 -6.05
C PHE A 120 5.21 -5.32 -6.48
N LEU A 121 4.87 -4.08 -6.13
CA LEU A 121 3.61 -3.45 -6.52
C LEU A 121 3.53 -3.29 -8.04
N ARG A 122 4.61 -2.88 -8.71
CA ARG A 122 4.68 -2.78 -10.18
C ARG A 122 4.65 -4.14 -10.87
N ALA A 123 5.37 -5.12 -10.33
CA ALA A 123 5.31 -6.48 -10.86
C ALA A 123 3.88 -7.06 -10.77
N HIS A 124 3.16 -6.79 -9.68
CA HIS A 124 1.76 -7.18 -9.54
C HIS A 124 0.84 -6.48 -10.56
N GLN A 125 1.03 -5.19 -10.81
CA GLN A 125 0.28 -4.46 -11.84
C GLN A 125 0.49 -5.02 -13.26
N LEU A 126 1.74 -5.36 -13.59
CA LEU A 126 2.10 -5.80 -14.95
C LEU A 126 1.69 -7.25 -15.25
N ILE A 127 1.91 -8.16 -14.29
CA ILE A 127 1.77 -9.61 -14.52
C ILE A 127 0.39 -10.12 -14.04
N GLY A 128 -0.28 -9.35 -13.17
CA GLY A 128 -1.55 -9.72 -12.56
C GLY A 128 -1.40 -10.69 -11.39
N ASP A 129 -2.43 -10.75 -10.55
CA ASP A 129 -2.39 -11.43 -9.23
C ASP A 129 -2.08 -12.93 -9.32
N THR A 130 -2.76 -13.67 -10.20
CA THR A 130 -2.57 -15.13 -10.35
C THR A 130 -1.15 -15.48 -10.83
N SER A 131 -0.65 -14.73 -11.81
CA SER A 131 0.67 -14.95 -12.38
C SER A 131 1.77 -14.53 -11.40
N PHE A 132 1.57 -13.42 -10.69
CA PHE A 132 2.49 -12.97 -9.64
C PHE A 132 2.61 -14.01 -8.52
N GLN A 133 1.49 -14.57 -8.03
CA GLN A 133 1.54 -15.61 -7.00
C GLN A 133 2.26 -16.86 -7.46
N ARG A 134 2.00 -17.33 -8.69
CA ARG A 134 2.71 -18.49 -9.27
C ARG A 134 4.20 -18.23 -9.41
N TRP A 135 4.58 -17.08 -9.96
CA TRP A 135 5.98 -16.68 -10.09
C TRP A 135 6.66 -16.58 -8.71
N PHE A 136 6.02 -15.93 -7.74
CA PHE A 136 6.56 -15.75 -6.39
C PHE A 136 6.73 -17.08 -5.67
N THR A 137 5.75 -17.99 -5.80
CA THR A 137 5.80 -19.33 -5.19
C THR A 137 6.87 -20.20 -5.87
N ALA A 138 6.97 -20.15 -7.19
CA ALA A 138 8.01 -20.85 -7.93
C ALA A 138 9.40 -20.32 -7.56
N ALA A 139 9.59 -19.00 -7.54
CA ALA A 139 10.86 -18.37 -7.21
C ALA A 139 11.33 -18.66 -5.78
N THR A 140 10.42 -18.61 -4.81
CA THR A 140 10.70 -18.98 -3.41
C THR A 140 11.02 -20.48 -3.25
N SER A 141 10.41 -21.35 -4.04
CA SER A 141 10.65 -22.81 -3.99
C SER A 141 11.93 -23.27 -4.70
N LEU A 142 12.31 -22.61 -5.81
CA LEU A 142 13.42 -23.05 -6.66
C LEU A 142 14.78 -22.59 -6.13
N PHE A 143 14.85 -21.37 -5.58
CA PHE A 143 16.10 -20.81 -5.06
C PHE A 143 15.86 -19.92 -3.83
N PRO A 144 15.59 -20.51 -2.65
CA PRO A 144 15.19 -19.75 -1.46
C PRO A 144 16.19 -18.66 -1.07
N THR A 145 17.49 -18.98 -1.05
CA THR A 145 18.54 -18.04 -0.62
C THR A 145 18.81 -16.96 -1.67
N ALA A 146 18.91 -17.33 -2.95
CA ALA A 146 19.15 -16.36 -4.02
C ALA A 146 17.95 -15.43 -4.27
N PHE A 147 16.73 -15.95 -4.12
CA PHE A 147 15.52 -15.13 -4.19
C PHE A 147 15.44 -14.15 -3.03
N TRP A 148 15.75 -14.59 -1.81
CA TRP A 148 15.82 -13.70 -0.65
C TRP A 148 16.89 -12.62 -0.83
N ASP A 149 18.09 -12.97 -1.32
CA ASP A 149 19.14 -11.99 -1.63
C ASP A 149 18.72 -11.00 -2.71
N LEU A 150 18.05 -11.45 -3.76
CA LEU A 150 17.53 -10.60 -4.82
C LEU A 150 16.44 -9.67 -4.29
N CYS A 151 15.48 -10.20 -3.54
CA CYS A 151 14.40 -9.41 -2.94
C CYS A 151 14.96 -8.39 -1.95
N PHE A 152 15.90 -8.78 -1.09
CA PHE A 152 16.58 -7.85 -0.19
C PHE A 152 17.32 -6.77 -0.97
N LYS A 153 18.09 -7.13 -2.01
CA LYS A 153 18.80 -6.14 -2.85
C LYS A 153 17.84 -5.20 -3.56
N VAL A 154 16.74 -5.71 -4.11
CA VAL A 154 15.72 -4.92 -4.83
C VAL A 154 14.95 -4.01 -3.87
N THR A 155 14.58 -4.51 -2.70
CA THR A 155 13.91 -3.75 -1.64
C THR A 155 14.82 -2.66 -1.07
N LEU A 156 16.08 -3.00 -0.78
CA LEU A 156 17.10 -2.05 -0.33
C LEU A 156 17.45 -1.03 -1.41
N TYR A 157 17.44 -1.45 -2.69
CA TYR A 157 17.66 -0.54 -3.80
C TYR A 157 16.50 0.46 -3.92
N GLY A 158 15.24 -0.01 -3.89
CA GLY A 158 14.06 0.86 -3.87
C GLY A 158 14.04 1.81 -2.68
N ALA A 159 14.38 1.33 -1.49
CA ALA A 159 14.47 2.15 -0.28
C ALA A 159 15.62 3.17 -0.31
N LYS A 160 16.75 2.87 -0.99
CA LYS A 160 17.93 3.75 -1.04
C LYS A 160 17.93 4.71 -2.24
N HIS A 161 17.29 4.35 -3.34
CA HIS A 161 17.28 5.11 -4.60
C HIS A 161 15.87 5.58 -5.00
N GLY A 162 14.92 5.63 -4.06
CA GLY A 162 13.57 6.12 -4.30
C GLY A 162 13.55 7.44 -5.10
N GLU A 163 14.41 8.40 -4.74
CA GLU A 163 14.58 9.69 -5.43
C GLU A 163 14.87 9.57 -6.95
N HIS A 164 15.57 8.52 -7.39
CA HIS A 164 15.90 8.26 -8.80
C HIS A 164 14.77 7.57 -9.58
N LEU A 165 13.75 7.02 -8.91
CA LEU A 165 12.63 6.33 -9.57
C LEU A 165 11.69 7.30 -10.32
N LYS A 166 11.82 8.62 -10.11
CA LYS A 166 11.14 9.65 -10.92
C LYS A 166 11.43 9.56 -12.42
N GLN A 167 12.57 8.98 -12.82
CA GLN A 167 12.97 8.89 -14.24
C GLN A 167 12.29 7.73 -15.01
N PHE A 168 11.59 6.82 -14.31
CA PHE A 168 10.93 5.67 -14.93
C PHE A 168 9.40 5.75 -14.91
N GLN A 169 8.82 6.88 -14.50
CA GLN A 169 7.42 7.18 -14.81
C GLN A 169 7.33 7.64 -16.27
N ILE A 170 7.07 6.69 -17.17
CA ILE A 170 6.58 6.93 -18.54
C ILE A 170 5.07 6.89 -18.51
#